data_AF-A0A969TMQ8-F1
#
_entry.id   AF-A0A969TMQ8-F1
#
_cell.length_a   1.000
_cell.length_b   1.000
_cell.length_c   1.000
_cell.angle_alpha   90.00
_cell.angle_beta   90.00
_cell.angle_gamma   90.00
#
_symmetry.space_group_name_H-M   'P 1'
#
loop_
_entity.id
_entity.type
_entity.pdbx_description
1 polymer ?
#
loop_
_entity_poly.entity_id
_entity_poly.type
_entity_poly.pdbx_seq_one_letter_code
_entity_poly.pdbx_strand_id
1 'polypeptide(L)'
;MVSTPISLGDRGVSCPVPRSSTARVATHVATQRLRRLVRQFTQTDEYHALQRLAYVIEAGEELDSSDYVRTDRERRSYQRNQADLGEQARSLDKLIHRYPYLYPYCLGGEHSSEQEFEAIRHLQAERQRKFECELSRYVTHLIQQSNSSSRTSATAKNPTLLGDTELKATIKHFTGRVEGNSSYRDLARRFSVMCGSQKQSYRAFKEGLYQYLVASIEQVQPNYGKHHFNQWLYTQLKNTLPQSDTQTLNSFLVKRTCHHLIEALVSTPQNVTNHVVFIDLINNVGATVTVGLFLKLLLLYNNLKSGLDSLKSNLEKRFSVLYTHYEPVKHGVEWLVESLENLQIAFSIHFGSIDFPCMSQL
;
A
#
# COMPACT_ATOMS: atom_id res chain seq x y z
N MET A 1 66.34 46.25 -16.38
CA MET A 1 66.27 46.79 -17.75
C MET A 1 66.07 45.63 -18.70
N VAL A 2 65.18 45.83 -19.66
CA VAL A 2 64.54 44.84 -20.54
C VAL A 2 65.49 44.37 -21.65
N SER A 3 65.23 43.17 -22.16
CA SER A 3 65.36 42.73 -23.57
C SER A 3 66.34 41.58 -23.85
N THR A 4 65.70 40.42 -24.05
CA THR A 4 66.00 39.24 -24.91
C THR A 4 66.63 39.60 -26.28
N PRO A 5 67.24 38.66 -27.07
CA PRO A 5 66.60 37.37 -27.46
C PRO A 5 67.47 36.16 -27.93
N ILE A 6 66.78 34.99 -28.15
CA ILE A 6 66.96 33.94 -29.21
C ILE A 6 68.29 33.12 -29.22
N SER A 7 68.38 31.80 -29.48
CA SER A 7 67.46 30.67 -29.67
C SER A 7 68.26 29.37 -29.92
N LEU A 8 67.65 28.23 -29.55
CA LEU A 8 67.73 26.86 -30.10
C LEU A 8 69.06 26.09 -30.22
N GLY A 9 69.07 24.93 -29.55
CA GLY A 9 69.95 23.78 -29.82
C GLY A 9 69.25 22.48 -29.39
N ASP A 10 68.45 21.93 -30.30
CA ASP A 10 67.57 20.76 -30.19
C ASP A 10 68.36 19.43 -30.23
N ARG A 11 68.09 18.50 -29.29
CA ARG A 11 68.50 17.09 -29.39
C ARG A 11 67.28 16.21 -29.18
N GLY A 12 66.80 15.66 -30.28
CA GLY A 12 65.69 14.73 -30.33
C GLY A 12 65.94 13.44 -29.55
N VAL A 13 64.90 13.02 -28.84
CA VAL A 13 64.70 11.64 -28.39
C VAL A 13 63.40 11.15 -29.02
N SER A 14 63.53 10.13 -29.86
CA SER A 14 62.44 9.47 -30.56
C SER A 14 61.67 8.57 -29.58
N CYS A 15 60.38 8.86 -29.37
CA CYS A 15 59.45 7.94 -28.70
C CYS A 15 58.57 7.26 -29.76
N PRO A 16 58.42 5.92 -29.76
CA PRO A 16 57.54 5.23 -30.69
C PRO A 16 56.07 5.45 -30.29
N VAL A 17 55.28 5.95 -31.23
CA VAL A 17 53.82 6.09 -31.10
C VAL A 17 53.18 4.69 -31.10
N PRO A 18 52.36 4.32 -30.11
CA PRO A 18 51.64 3.05 -30.15
C PRO A 18 50.54 3.11 -31.21
N ARG A 19 50.51 2.08 -32.05
CA ARG A 19 49.57 1.87 -33.17
C ARG A 19 48.11 1.97 -32.70
N SER A 20 47.31 2.73 -33.45
CA SER A 20 45.90 3.09 -33.23
C SER A 20 44.88 1.92 -33.13
N SER A 21 45.32 0.66 -33.24
CA SER A 21 44.45 -0.52 -33.19
C SER A 21 44.12 -0.97 -31.76
N THR A 22 45.05 -0.86 -30.81
CA THR A 22 44.85 -1.33 -29.42
C THR A 22 43.91 -0.40 -28.63
N ALA A 23 43.99 0.91 -28.88
CA ALA A 23 43.09 1.89 -28.30
C ALA A 23 41.63 1.70 -28.73
N ARG A 24 41.39 1.34 -30.00
CA ARG A 24 40.04 1.04 -30.52
C ARG A 24 39.45 -0.26 -29.96
N VAL A 25 40.28 -1.26 -29.70
CA VAL A 25 39.83 -2.51 -29.06
C VAL A 25 39.52 -2.28 -27.58
N ALA A 26 40.34 -1.50 -26.87
CA ALA A 26 40.12 -1.14 -25.47
C ALA A 26 38.83 -0.31 -25.27
N THR A 27 38.55 0.66 -26.16
CA THR A 27 37.31 1.44 -26.10
C THR A 27 36.09 0.57 -26.40
N HIS A 28 36.17 -0.35 -27.36
CA HIS A 28 35.09 -1.28 -27.65
C HIS A 28 34.76 -2.21 -26.47
N VAL A 29 35.77 -2.75 -25.78
CA VAL A 29 35.58 -3.58 -24.59
C VAL A 29 34.97 -2.77 -23.43
N ALA A 30 35.43 -1.53 -23.22
CA ALA A 30 34.85 -0.63 -22.22
C ALA A 30 33.39 -0.28 -22.53
N THR A 31 33.06 0.00 -23.79
CA THR A 31 31.67 0.28 -24.22
C THR A 31 30.78 -0.96 -24.07
N GLN A 32 31.26 -2.15 -24.41
CA GLN A 32 30.52 -3.40 -24.19
C GLN A 32 30.28 -3.68 -22.71
N ARG A 33 31.30 -3.45 -21.86
CA ARG A 33 31.16 -3.58 -20.41
C ARG A 33 30.15 -2.59 -19.87
N LEU A 34 30.19 -1.32 -20.29
CA LEU A 34 29.21 -0.30 -19.91
C LEU A 34 27.80 -0.70 -20.32
N ARG A 35 27.59 -1.13 -21.57
CA ARG A 35 26.28 -1.62 -22.05
C ARG A 35 25.77 -2.80 -21.22
N ARG A 36 26.65 -3.72 -20.83
CA ARG A 36 26.29 -4.85 -19.97
C ARG A 36 25.87 -4.39 -18.58
N LEU A 37 26.63 -3.46 -17.98
CA LEU A 37 26.34 -2.91 -16.66
C LEU A 37 25.03 -2.12 -16.67
N VAL A 38 24.77 -1.29 -17.69
CA VAL A 38 23.50 -0.57 -17.85
C VAL A 38 22.35 -1.55 -18.01
N ARG A 39 22.51 -2.60 -18.82
CA ARG A 39 21.47 -3.64 -18.99
C ARG A 39 21.21 -4.42 -17.70
N GLN A 40 22.24 -4.67 -16.91
CA GLN A 40 22.10 -5.29 -15.60
C GLN A 40 21.38 -4.35 -14.63
N PHE A 41 21.72 -3.07 -14.63
CA PHE A 41 21.05 -2.05 -13.81
C PHE A 41 19.56 -1.94 -14.13
N THR A 42 19.15 -2.01 -15.40
CA THR A 42 17.73 -1.99 -15.77
C THR A 42 16.92 -3.19 -15.27
N GLN A 43 17.56 -4.20 -14.69
CA GLN A 43 16.94 -5.38 -14.10
C GLN A 43 16.95 -5.36 -12.57
N THR A 44 17.49 -4.30 -11.93
CA THR A 44 17.57 -4.22 -10.47
C THR A 44 16.35 -3.52 -9.88
N ASP A 45 16.10 -3.81 -8.60
CA ASP A 45 14.99 -3.21 -7.85
C ASP A 45 15.15 -1.68 -7.70
N GLU A 46 16.39 -1.17 -7.65
CA GLU A 46 16.66 0.26 -7.58
C GLU A 46 16.22 0.99 -8.87
N TYR A 47 16.44 0.38 -10.03
CA TYR A 47 15.97 0.97 -11.29
C TYR A 47 14.44 1.04 -11.34
N HIS A 48 13.76 -0.03 -10.92
CA HIS A 48 12.31 -0.06 -10.85
C HIS A 48 11.75 0.94 -9.81
N ALA A 49 12.41 1.09 -8.66
CA ALA A 49 12.05 2.10 -7.67
C ALA A 49 12.18 3.53 -8.22
N LEU A 50 13.24 3.82 -8.99
CA LEU A 50 13.43 5.11 -9.66
C LEU A 50 12.37 5.37 -10.73
N GLN A 51 12.02 4.35 -11.54
CA GLN A 51 10.93 4.47 -12.52
C GLN A 51 9.60 4.80 -11.85
N ARG A 52 9.27 4.11 -10.75
CA ARG A 52 8.07 4.40 -9.97
C ARG A 52 8.10 5.82 -9.40
N LEU A 53 9.24 6.26 -8.86
CA LEU A 53 9.37 7.60 -8.29
C LEU A 53 9.16 8.69 -9.35
N ALA A 54 9.80 8.56 -10.52
CA ALA A 54 9.61 9.48 -11.64
C ALA A 54 8.13 9.56 -12.03
N TYR A 55 7.47 8.41 -12.14
CA TYR A 55 6.05 8.35 -12.46
C TYR A 55 5.15 9.01 -11.40
N VAL A 56 5.44 8.83 -10.10
CA VAL A 56 4.68 9.47 -9.01
C VAL A 56 4.82 11.00 -9.00
N ILE A 57 6.00 11.50 -9.40
CA ILE A 57 6.26 12.94 -9.53
C ILE A 57 5.47 13.50 -10.73
N GLU A 58 5.59 12.87 -11.90
CA GLU A 58 4.90 13.27 -13.13
C GLU A 58 3.36 13.25 -12.96
N ALA A 59 2.81 12.17 -12.41
CA ALA A 59 1.38 12.05 -12.13
C ALA A 59 0.88 13.13 -11.13
N GLY A 60 1.78 13.66 -10.31
CA GLY A 60 1.52 14.77 -9.42
C GLY A 60 1.22 16.08 -10.08
N GLU A 61 2.08 16.44 -11.03
CA GLU A 61 2.03 17.73 -11.74
C GLU A 61 0.75 17.84 -12.59
N GLU A 62 0.28 16.72 -13.13
CA GLU A 62 -0.98 16.64 -13.88
C GLU A 62 -2.22 16.85 -12.99
N LEU A 63 -2.18 16.38 -11.74
CA LEU A 63 -3.29 16.50 -10.78
C LEU A 63 -3.37 17.90 -10.14
N ASP A 64 -2.27 18.65 -10.06
CA ASP A 64 -2.27 20.03 -9.53
C ASP A 64 -2.61 21.07 -10.60
N SER A 65 -2.35 20.77 -11.88
CA SER A 65 -2.72 21.65 -13.01
C SER A 65 -4.23 21.66 -13.33
N SER A 66 -5.03 20.79 -12.71
CA SER A 66 -6.46 20.65 -12.98
C SER A 66 -7.36 21.74 -12.34
N ASP A 67 -6.80 22.65 -11.53
CA ASP A 67 -7.55 23.71 -10.84
C ASP A 67 -7.74 24.99 -11.69
N TYR A 68 -7.16 25.08 -12.89
CA TYR A 68 -7.44 26.17 -13.83
C TYR A 68 -8.52 25.80 -14.87
N VAL A 69 -9.45 26.72 -15.06
CA VAL A 69 -10.66 26.66 -15.92
C VAL A 69 -10.44 25.88 -17.22
N ARG A 70 -11.04 24.69 -17.34
CA ARG A 70 -10.92 23.80 -18.50
C ARG A 70 -12.02 24.05 -19.53
N THR A 71 -11.63 24.20 -20.79
CA THR A 71 -12.54 24.47 -21.92
C THR A 71 -13.32 23.21 -22.34
N ASP A 72 -14.50 23.39 -22.95
CA ASP A 72 -15.42 22.30 -23.36
C ASP A 72 -14.81 21.27 -24.33
N ARG A 73 -13.64 21.55 -24.92
CA ARG A 73 -12.89 20.60 -25.76
C ARG A 73 -12.23 19.50 -24.93
N GLU A 74 -11.81 19.80 -23.69
CA GLU A 74 -11.19 18.83 -22.78
C GLU A 74 -12.23 17.94 -22.08
N ARG A 75 -13.46 18.43 -21.88
CA ARG A 75 -14.57 17.62 -21.36
C ARG A 75 -14.87 16.39 -22.23
N ARG A 76 -14.68 16.48 -23.55
CA ARG A 76 -14.90 15.36 -24.49
C ARG A 76 -13.78 14.31 -24.45
N SER A 77 -12.54 14.68 -24.12
CA SER A 77 -11.47 13.73 -23.85
C SER A 77 -11.66 13.02 -22.51
N TYR A 78 -12.19 13.70 -21.48
CA TYR A 78 -12.47 13.07 -20.18
C TYR A 78 -13.61 12.03 -20.20
N GLN A 79 -14.65 12.22 -21.02
CA GLN A 79 -15.68 11.20 -21.22
C GLN A 79 -15.15 9.96 -21.98
N ARG A 80 -14.12 10.13 -22.81
CA ARG A 80 -13.40 9.01 -23.43
C ARG A 80 -12.47 8.30 -22.43
N ASN A 81 -11.91 9.04 -21.48
CA ASN A 81 -11.04 8.51 -20.41
C ASN A 81 -11.78 7.70 -19.34
N GLN A 82 -13.12 7.76 -19.27
CA GLN A 82 -13.88 6.93 -18.34
C GLN A 82 -13.92 5.44 -18.76
N ALA A 83 -13.80 5.16 -20.06
CA ALA A 83 -13.52 3.81 -20.55
C ALA A 83 -12.04 3.41 -20.37
N ASP A 84 -11.14 4.41 -20.36
CA ASP A 84 -9.69 4.27 -20.18
C ASP A 84 -9.29 4.00 -18.72
N LEU A 85 -10.08 4.45 -17.74
CA LEU A 85 -9.93 4.07 -16.32
C LEU A 85 -10.09 2.55 -16.11
N GLY A 86 -10.93 1.91 -16.92
CA GLY A 86 -11.06 0.45 -16.96
C GLY A 86 -9.85 -0.27 -17.59
N GLU A 87 -9.02 0.44 -18.38
CA GLU A 87 -7.73 -0.05 -18.89
C GLU A 87 -6.57 0.28 -17.95
N GLN A 88 -6.62 1.40 -17.23
CA GLN A 88 -5.65 1.77 -16.19
C GLN A 88 -5.73 0.83 -14.98
N ALA A 89 -6.92 0.35 -14.61
CA ALA A 89 -7.09 -0.72 -13.63
C ALA A 89 -6.43 -2.04 -14.05
N ARG A 90 -6.15 -2.26 -15.35
CA ARG A 90 -5.55 -3.51 -15.84
C ARG A 90 -4.02 -3.52 -15.70
N SER A 91 -3.38 -2.39 -15.46
CA SER A 91 -1.91 -2.33 -15.40
C SER A 91 -1.48 -1.76 -14.05
N LEU A 92 -1.10 -2.67 -13.14
CA LEU A 92 -0.76 -2.32 -11.76
C LEU A 92 0.41 -1.32 -11.69
N ASP A 93 1.36 -1.40 -12.62
CA ASP A 93 2.53 -0.51 -12.79
C ASP A 93 2.19 1.00 -12.80
N LYS A 94 0.99 1.37 -13.29
CA LYS A 94 0.55 2.77 -13.34
C LYS A 94 -0.20 3.22 -12.09
N LEU A 95 -0.42 2.35 -11.12
CA LEU A 95 -1.28 2.65 -9.97
C LEU A 95 -0.52 3.06 -8.71
N ILE A 96 0.82 2.95 -8.68
CA ILE A 96 1.60 3.25 -7.47
C ILE A 96 1.29 4.63 -6.89
N HIS A 97 1.13 5.65 -7.75
CA HIS A 97 0.83 7.03 -7.36
C HIS A 97 -0.46 7.22 -6.54
N ARG A 98 -1.36 6.22 -6.55
CA ARG A 98 -2.63 6.23 -5.82
C ARG A 98 -2.51 5.68 -4.41
N TYR A 99 -1.39 5.02 -4.07
CA TYR A 99 -1.20 4.31 -2.80
C TYR A 99 -0.01 4.87 -2.01
N PRO A 100 -0.14 6.07 -1.38
CA PRO A 100 0.95 6.72 -0.66
C PRO A 100 1.56 5.86 0.44
N TYR A 101 0.78 5.01 1.11
CA TYR A 101 1.28 4.11 2.17
C TYR A 101 2.29 3.06 1.67
N LEU A 102 2.37 2.82 0.36
CA LEU A 102 3.37 1.92 -0.22
C LEU A 102 4.70 2.61 -0.51
N TYR A 103 4.75 3.95 -0.56
CA TYR A 103 5.92 4.70 -1.01
C TYR A 103 7.21 4.37 -0.25
N PRO A 104 7.22 4.27 1.10
CA PRO A 104 8.44 3.95 1.83
C PRO A 104 9.08 2.62 1.43
N TYR A 105 8.29 1.70 0.87
CA TYR A 105 8.72 0.34 0.53
C TYR A 105 8.87 0.08 -0.96
N CYS A 106 8.12 0.79 -1.81
CA CYS A 106 8.17 0.64 -3.26
C CYS A 106 9.14 1.62 -3.94
N LEU A 107 9.42 2.77 -3.30
CA LEU A 107 10.27 3.83 -3.83
C LEU A 107 11.62 3.94 -3.11
N GLY A 108 11.68 3.51 -1.84
CA GLY A 108 12.93 3.47 -1.08
C GLY A 108 13.75 2.21 -1.40
N GLY A 109 14.99 2.38 -1.86
CA GLY A 109 15.93 1.28 -2.07
C GLY A 109 16.72 0.94 -0.79
N GLU A 110 17.32 -0.24 -0.73
CA GLU A 110 18.20 -0.66 0.39
C GLU A 110 19.43 0.26 0.57
N HIS A 111 19.74 1.05 -0.46
CA HIS A 111 20.86 2.00 -0.49
C HIS A 111 20.42 3.47 -0.51
N SER A 112 19.13 3.75 -0.27
CA SER A 112 18.63 5.12 -0.28
C SER A 112 19.20 5.94 0.87
N SER A 113 19.57 7.19 0.56
CA SER A 113 20.07 8.13 1.57
C SER A 113 18.96 8.58 2.54
N GLU A 114 19.34 9.08 3.71
CA GLU A 114 18.36 9.61 4.69
C GLU A 114 17.53 10.76 4.09
N GLN A 115 18.16 11.58 3.25
CA GLN A 115 17.51 12.68 2.53
C GLN A 115 16.46 12.17 1.54
N GLU A 116 16.75 11.09 0.79
CA GLU A 116 15.77 10.45 -0.09
C GLU A 116 14.58 9.91 0.69
N PHE A 117 14.82 9.23 1.82
CA PHE A 117 13.75 8.74 2.68
C PHE A 117 12.88 9.86 3.26
N GLU A 118 13.49 11.00 3.61
CA GLU A 118 12.74 12.17 4.09
C GLU A 118 11.90 12.80 2.97
N ALA A 119 12.44 12.91 1.75
CA ALA A 119 11.69 13.36 0.59
C ALA A 119 10.50 12.43 0.27
N ILE A 120 10.70 11.11 0.33
CA ILE A 120 9.64 10.12 0.13
C ILE A 120 8.55 10.25 1.20
N ARG A 121 8.92 10.47 2.47
CA ARG A 121 7.96 10.69 3.56
C ARG A 121 7.16 11.98 3.37
N HIS A 122 7.80 13.06 2.91
CA HIS A 122 7.11 14.29 2.59
C HIS A 122 6.09 14.08 1.46
N LEU A 123 6.51 13.45 0.36
CA LEU A 123 5.66 13.12 -0.77
C LEU A 123 4.48 12.21 -0.38
N GLN A 124 4.72 11.21 0.48
CA GLN A 124 3.68 10.36 1.04
C GLN A 124 2.64 11.19 1.81
N ALA A 125 3.08 12.05 2.73
CA ALA A 125 2.19 12.86 3.56
C ALA A 125 1.33 13.81 2.71
N GLU A 126 1.92 14.43 1.70
CA GLU A 126 1.23 15.31 0.76
C GLU A 126 0.14 14.58 -0.01
N ARG A 127 0.48 13.44 -0.63
CA ARG A 127 -0.47 12.64 -1.41
C ARG A 127 -1.57 12.05 -0.55
N GLN A 128 -1.24 11.58 0.64
CA GLN A 128 -2.22 11.08 1.61
C GLN A 128 -3.23 12.16 1.97
N ARG A 129 -2.75 13.39 2.28
CA ARG A 129 -3.63 14.51 2.61
C ARG A 129 -4.52 14.92 1.45
N LYS A 130 -3.99 14.94 0.22
CA LYS A 130 -4.79 15.23 -0.99
C LYS A 130 -5.92 14.21 -1.15
N PHE A 131 -5.61 12.92 -1.04
CA PHE A 131 -6.62 11.85 -1.08
C PHE A 131 -7.69 12.03 0.01
N GLU A 132 -7.28 12.32 1.26
CA GLU A 132 -8.21 12.51 2.38
C GLU A 132 -9.16 13.69 2.15
N CYS A 133 -8.65 14.80 1.62
CA CYS A 133 -9.46 15.97 1.24
C CYS A 133 -10.46 15.65 0.13
N GLU A 134 -10.03 14.95 -0.92
CA GLU A 134 -10.89 14.57 -2.05
C GLU A 134 -11.98 13.58 -1.61
N LEU A 135 -11.63 12.60 -0.77
CA LEU A 135 -12.59 11.63 -0.22
C LEU A 135 -13.64 12.32 0.65
N SER A 136 -13.22 13.24 1.54
CA SER A 136 -14.15 14.01 2.37
C SER A 136 -15.11 14.86 1.54
N ARG A 137 -14.59 15.54 0.50
CA ARG A 137 -15.40 16.34 -0.44
C ARG A 137 -16.42 15.47 -1.17
N TYR A 138 -16.00 14.30 -1.66
CA TYR A 138 -16.86 13.37 -2.37
C TYR A 138 -17.97 12.80 -1.47
N VAL A 139 -17.65 12.38 -0.25
CA VAL A 139 -18.64 11.88 0.72
C VAL A 139 -19.66 12.96 1.10
N THR A 140 -19.19 14.18 1.36
CA THR A 140 -20.06 15.32 1.66
C THR A 140 -21.07 15.55 0.52
N HIS A 141 -20.61 15.45 -0.72
CA HIS A 141 -21.45 15.59 -1.89
C HIS A 141 -22.46 14.42 -2.02
N LEU A 142 -22.06 13.17 -1.77
CA LEU A 142 -22.99 12.03 -1.77
C LEU A 142 -24.16 12.21 -0.79
N ILE A 143 -23.90 12.78 0.39
CA ILE A 143 -24.94 13.04 1.40
C ILE A 143 -25.84 14.22 1.00
N GLN A 144 -25.26 15.28 0.43
CA GLN A 144 -26.04 16.42 -0.07
C GLN A 144 -27.00 16.00 -1.20
N GLN A 145 -26.57 15.08 -2.07
CA GLN A 145 -27.41 14.53 -3.13
C GLN A 145 -28.54 13.63 -2.61
N SER A 146 -28.34 12.88 -1.51
CA SER A 146 -29.43 12.10 -0.92
C SER A 146 -30.48 12.98 -0.24
N ASN A 147 -30.09 14.17 0.24
CA ASN A 147 -30.97 15.08 0.97
C ASN A 147 -31.65 16.15 0.08
N SER A 148 -31.14 16.40 -1.12
CA SER A 148 -31.59 17.49 -1.99
C SER A 148 -32.09 16.95 -3.33
N SER A 149 -33.39 17.13 -3.63
CA SER A 149 -34.01 16.77 -4.91
C SER A 149 -33.63 17.68 -6.09
N SER A 150 -32.68 18.62 -5.92
CA SER A 150 -32.22 19.56 -6.95
C SER A 150 -30.88 19.12 -7.56
N ARG A 151 -30.92 18.73 -8.83
CA ARG A 151 -29.77 18.35 -9.65
C ARG A 151 -29.09 19.59 -10.26
N THR A 152 -28.18 20.23 -9.54
CA THR A 152 -27.16 21.17 -10.10
C THR A 152 -26.08 21.42 -9.04
N SER A 153 -24.79 21.63 -9.30
CA SER A 153 -23.88 21.36 -10.43
C SER A 153 -22.45 21.54 -9.89
N ALA A 154 -21.83 20.46 -9.42
CA ALA A 154 -20.38 20.24 -9.36
C ALA A 154 -20.16 18.81 -8.85
N THR A 155 -20.16 17.83 -9.75
CA THR A 155 -19.91 16.43 -9.40
C THR A 155 -18.49 16.29 -8.86
N ALA A 156 -18.35 16.21 -7.53
CA ALA A 156 -17.09 15.76 -6.94
C ALA A 156 -16.76 14.39 -7.58
N LYS A 157 -15.55 14.28 -8.16
CA LYS A 157 -15.12 13.03 -8.78
C LYS A 157 -14.82 12.00 -7.68
N ASN A 158 -15.17 10.75 -7.94
CA ASN A 158 -14.79 9.63 -7.08
C ASN A 158 -13.25 9.52 -7.08
N PRO A 159 -12.59 9.67 -5.92
CA PRO A 159 -11.13 9.62 -5.84
C PRO A 159 -10.58 8.18 -5.85
N THR A 160 -11.44 7.16 -5.82
CA THR A 160 -11.09 5.73 -5.76
C THR A 160 -11.34 5.04 -7.11
N LEU A 161 -10.79 3.83 -7.28
CA LEU A 161 -11.13 2.96 -8.41
C LEU A 161 -12.36 2.09 -8.16
N LEU A 162 -12.92 2.14 -6.94
CA LEU A 162 -14.16 1.44 -6.60
C LEU A 162 -15.36 2.15 -7.26
N GLY A 163 -16.38 1.38 -7.63
CA GLY A 163 -17.63 1.97 -8.11
C GLY A 163 -18.31 2.81 -7.03
N ASP A 164 -19.12 3.81 -7.39
CA ASP A 164 -19.77 4.72 -6.42
C ASP A 164 -20.60 3.98 -5.36
N THR A 165 -21.30 2.91 -5.76
CA THR A 165 -22.09 2.06 -4.86
C THR A 165 -21.20 1.27 -3.90
N GLU A 166 -20.08 0.76 -4.40
CA GLU A 166 -19.10 0.01 -3.65
C GLU A 166 -18.36 0.91 -2.66
N LEU A 167 -17.89 2.08 -3.10
CA LEU A 167 -17.26 3.07 -2.24
C LEU A 167 -18.20 3.48 -1.09
N LYS A 168 -19.47 3.75 -1.38
CA LYS A 168 -20.46 4.06 -0.33
C LYS A 168 -20.62 2.90 0.66
N ALA A 169 -20.70 1.66 0.16
CA ALA A 169 -20.79 0.48 1.01
C ALA A 169 -19.54 0.29 1.88
N THR A 170 -18.35 0.48 1.32
CA THR A 170 -17.05 0.41 2.00
C THR A 170 -16.92 1.45 3.11
N ILE A 171 -17.28 2.70 2.82
CA ILE A 171 -17.25 3.78 3.82
C ILE A 171 -18.23 3.46 4.95
N LYS A 172 -19.46 3.04 4.62
CA LYS A 172 -20.46 2.63 5.61
C LYS A 172 -19.98 1.44 6.45
N HIS A 173 -19.24 0.51 5.85
CA HIS A 173 -18.70 -0.64 6.55
C HIS A 173 -17.62 -0.24 7.57
N PHE A 174 -16.68 0.64 7.22
CA PHE A 174 -15.60 1.03 8.13
C PHE A 174 -16.01 2.03 9.21
N THR A 175 -16.97 2.90 8.89
CA THR A 175 -17.46 3.92 9.83
C THR A 175 -18.65 3.46 10.69
N GLY A 176 -19.39 2.46 10.21
CA GLY A 176 -20.64 2.01 10.78
C GLY A 176 -20.51 0.89 11.81
N ARG A 177 -21.63 0.19 12.01
CA ARG A 177 -21.75 -0.96 12.90
C ARG A 177 -21.52 -2.22 12.09
N VAL A 178 -20.48 -2.95 12.44
CA VAL A 178 -19.99 -4.11 11.67
C VAL A 178 -20.52 -5.39 12.27
N GLU A 179 -20.49 -5.48 13.61
CA GLU A 179 -20.90 -6.66 14.35
C GLU A 179 -22.01 -6.30 15.34
N GLY A 180 -23.25 -6.63 14.96
CA GLY A 180 -24.45 -6.18 15.67
C GLY A 180 -24.50 -4.66 15.81
N ASN A 181 -24.43 -4.16 17.04
CA ASN A 181 -24.50 -2.72 17.34
C ASN A 181 -23.13 -2.05 17.53
N SER A 182 -22.03 -2.73 17.21
CA SER A 182 -20.68 -2.30 17.57
C SER A 182 -19.83 -1.93 16.36
N SER A 183 -19.07 -0.84 16.51
CA SER A 183 -18.03 -0.43 15.55
C SER A 183 -16.76 -1.28 15.74
N TYR A 184 -15.82 -1.19 14.78
CA TYR A 184 -14.49 -1.78 14.91
C TYR A 184 -13.75 -1.35 16.19
N ARG A 185 -13.88 -0.06 16.58
CA ARG A 185 -13.27 0.47 17.81
C ARG A 185 -13.92 -0.12 19.07
N ASP A 186 -15.23 -0.31 19.08
CA ASP A 186 -15.95 -0.91 20.21
C ASP A 186 -15.62 -2.39 20.35
N LEU A 187 -15.51 -3.12 19.24
CA LEU A 187 -15.08 -4.51 19.18
C LEU A 187 -13.67 -4.67 19.76
N ALA A 188 -12.71 -3.88 19.27
CA ALA A 188 -11.35 -3.90 19.77
C ALA A 188 -11.27 -3.56 21.28
N ARG A 189 -12.01 -2.53 21.72
CA ARG A 189 -12.04 -2.13 23.14
C ARG A 189 -12.58 -3.25 24.04
N ARG A 190 -13.70 -3.86 23.66
CA ARG A 190 -14.31 -4.98 24.41
C ARG A 190 -13.35 -6.15 24.52
N PHE A 191 -12.70 -6.52 23.42
CA PHE A 191 -11.73 -7.61 23.42
C PHE A 191 -10.48 -7.27 24.25
N SER A 192 -9.96 -6.05 24.18
CA SER A 192 -8.84 -5.60 25.01
C SER A 192 -9.17 -5.64 26.50
N VAL A 193 -10.39 -5.25 26.91
CA VAL A 193 -10.83 -5.32 28.32
C VAL A 193 -10.88 -6.76 28.81
N MET A 194 -11.41 -7.68 27.99
CA MET A 194 -11.37 -9.12 28.29
C MET A 194 -9.93 -9.61 28.48
N CYS A 195 -9.04 -9.25 27.54
CA CYS A 195 -7.62 -9.59 27.56
C CYS A 195 -6.83 -9.01 28.74
N GLY A 196 -7.25 -7.85 29.24
CA GLY A 196 -6.62 -7.17 30.37
C GLY A 196 -6.91 -7.82 31.73
N SER A 197 -7.73 -8.87 31.79
CA SER A 197 -7.97 -9.60 33.02
C SER A 197 -6.69 -10.32 33.48
N GLN A 198 -6.27 -10.05 34.72
CA GLN A 198 -4.94 -10.39 35.28
C GLN A 198 -4.62 -11.90 35.36
N LYS A 199 -5.53 -12.77 34.92
CA LYS A 199 -5.44 -14.24 34.97
C LYS A 199 -5.53 -14.92 33.61
N GLN A 200 -5.57 -14.17 32.51
CA GLN A 200 -5.73 -14.78 31.20
C GLN A 200 -4.44 -15.46 30.74
N SER A 201 -4.54 -16.76 30.43
CA SER A 201 -3.45 -17.51 29.81
C SER A 201 -3.33 -17.15 28.33
N TYR A 202 -2.12 -17.29 27.78
CA TYR A 202 -1.89 -17.07 26.36
C TYR A 202 -2.76 -17.99 25.48
N ARG A 203 -3.03 -19.23 25.92
CA ARG A 203 -3.96 -20.13 25.24
C ARG A 203 -5.37 -19.54 25.15
N ALA A 204 -5.92 -19.05 26.26
CA ALA A 204 -7.25 -18.45 26.29
C ALA A 204 -7.31 -17.19 25.41
N PHE A 205 -6.22 -16.41 25.35
CA PHE A 205 -6.09 -15.32 24.39
C PHE A 205 -6.19 -15.79 22.94
N LYS A 206 -5.47 -16.85 22.56
CA LYS A 206 -5.51 -17.39 21.19
C LYS A 206 -6.90 -17.89 20.79
N GLU A 207 -7.59 -18.58 21.69
CA GLU A 207 -8.97 -19.03 21.49
C GLU A 207 -9.94 -17.85 21.33
N GLY A 208 -9.81 -16.83 22.19
CA GLY A 208 -10.58 -15.60 22.06
C GLY A 208 -10.28 -14.87 20.76
N LEU A 209 -9.02 -14.78 20.36
CA LEU A 209 -8.59 -14.10 19.13
C LEU A 209 -9.16 -14.79 17.89
N TYR A 210 -9.20 -16.13 17.88
CA TYR A 210 -9.88 -16.90 16.84
C TYR A 210 -11.35 -16.47 16.70
N GLN A 211 -12.10 -16.50 17.80
CA GLN A 211 -13.53 -16.14 17.80
C GLN A 211 -13.73 -14.67 17.38
N TYR A 212 -12.89 -13.77 17.88
CA TYR A 212 -12.93 -12.35 17.57
C TYR A 212 -12.76 -12.05 16.08
N LEU A 213 -11.86 -12.74 15.39
CA LEU A 213 -11.59 -12.53 13.97
C LEU A 213 -12.68 -13.18 13.09
N VAL A 214 -13.12 -14.38 13.46
CA VAL A 214 -14.09 -15.15 12.67
C VAL A 214 -15.51 -14.57 12.77
N ALA A 215 -15.90 -13.98 13.90
CA ALA A 215 -17.27 -13.50 14.14
C ALA A 215 -17.81 -12.54 13.05
N SER A 216 -16.99 -11.60 12.55
CA SER A 216 -17.44 -10.70 11.47
C SER A 216 -17.58 -11.39 10.13
N ILE A 217 -16.74 -12.39 9.86
CA ILE A 217 -16.81 -13.15 8.61
C ILE A 217 -18.05 -14.03 8.61
N GLU A 218 -18.32 -14.74 9.72
CA GLU A 218 -19.51 -15.58 9.86
C GLU A 218 -20.81 -14.77 9.80
N GLN A 219 -20.82 -13.53 10.29
CA GLN A 219 -22.00 -12.67 10.18
C GLN A 219 -22.30 -12.29 8.72
N VAL A 220 -21.27 -11.98 7.94
CA VAL A 220 -21.45 -11.60 6.52
C VAL A 220 -21.71 -12.83 5.65
N GLN A 221 -20.98 -13.92 5.90
CA GLN A 221 -21.01 -15.14 5.10
C GLN A 221 -21.04 -16.37 6.03
N PRO A 222 -22.22 -16.77 6.54
CA PRO A 222 -22.36 -17.83 7.55
C PRO A 222 -21.83 -19.20 7.11
N ASN A 223 -21.83 -19.46 5.81
CA ASN A 223 -21.31 -20.71 5.25
C ASN A 223 -19.79 -20.67 5.04
N TYR A 224 -19.14 -19.52 5.22
CA TYR A 224 -17.74 -19.38 4.89
C TYR A 224 -16.82 -20.19 5.83
N GLY A 225 -17.24 -20.38 7.08
CA GLY A 225 -16.46 -21.12 8.07
C GLY A 225 -16.17 -22.58 7.73
N LYS A 226 -16.82 -23.12 6.68
CA LYS A 226 -16.52 -24.44 6.11
C LYS A 226 -15.32 -24.44 5.15
N HIS A 227 -14.81 -23.27 4.74
CA HIS A 227 -13.64 -23.12 3.86
C HIS A 227 -12.31 -23.09 4.62
N HIS A 228 -11.22 -22.95 3.86
CA HIS A 228 -9.84 -23.10 4.33
C HIS A 228 -9.42 -22.09 5.39
N PHE A 229 -9.97 -20.86 5.38
CA PHE A 229 -9.52 -19.79 6.27
C PHE A 229 -9.67 -20.12 7.77
N ASN A 230 -10.82 -20.61 8.22
CA ASN A 230 -11.04 -20.88 9.65
C ASN A 230 -10.09 -21.98 10.17
N GLN A 231 -9.93 -23.06 9.40
CA GLN A 231 -8.97 -24.12 9.73
C GLN A 231 -7.53 -23.62 9.70
N TRP A 232 -7.18 -22.80 8.70
CA TRP A 232 -5.87 -22.17 8.60
C TRP A 232 -5.59 -21.28 9.81
N LEU A 233 -6.53 -20.39 10.17
CA LEU A 233 -6.39 -19.46 11.30
C LEU A 233 -6.22 -20.21 12.61
N TYR A 234 -7.05 -21.23 12.86
CA TYR A 234 -6.93 -22.07 14.04
C TYR A 234 -5.54 -22.74 14.11
N THR A 235 -5.06 -23.26 12.97
CA THR A 235 -3.74 -23.91 12.87
C THR A 235 -2.61 -22.91 13.11
N GLN A 236 -2.67 -21.72 12.51
CA GLN A 236 -1.68 -20.66 12.71
C GLN A 236 -1.62 -20.24 14.19
N LEU A 237 -2.76 -20.01 14.82
CA LEU A 237 -2.82 -19.64 16.24
C LEU A 237 -2.29 -20.77 17.12
N LYS A 238 -2.75 -22.01 16.93
CA LYS A 238 -2.30 -23.16 17.71
C LYS A 238 -0.77 -23.33 17.65
N ASN A 239 -0.19 -23.18 16.47
CA ASN A 239 1.25 -23.34 16.24
C ASN A 239 2.08 -22.10 16.62
N THR A 240 1.44 -20.95 16.89
CA THR A 240 2.15 -19.75 17.36
C THR A 240 2.51 -19.90 18.83
N LEU A 241 3.82 -19.96 19.10
CA LEU A 241 4.42 -19.98 20.45
C LEU A 241 3.73 -20.96 21.44
N PRO A 242 3.57 -22.25 21.09
CA PRO A 242 2.87 -23.22 21.94
C PRO A 242 3.52 -23.37 23.33
N GLN A 243 4.83 -23.16 23.44
CA GLN A 243 5.57 -23.18 24.70
C GLN A 243 5.13 -22.09 25.70
N SER A 244 4.48 -21.04 25.21
CA SER A 244 4.00 -19.92 26.02
C SER A 244 2.53 -20.06 26.41
N ASP A 245 1.82 -21.13 26.00
CA ASP A 245 0.38 -21.30 26.20
C ASP A 245 -0.09 -21.12 27.65
N THR A 246 0.71 -21.60 28.60
CA THR A 246 0.41 -21.56 30.03
C THR A 246 0.85 -20.24 30.69
N GLN A 247 1.61 -19.41 29.98
CA GLN A 247 2.09 -18.13 30.51
C GLN A 247 0.94 -17.12 30.57
N THR A 248 1.06 -16.19 31.52
CA THR A 248 0.16 -15.03 31.59
C THR A 248 0.34 -14.16 30.35
N LEU A 249 -0.77 -13.72 29.77
CA LEU A 249 -0.76 -12.85 28.61
C LEU A 249 0.05 -11.58 28.90
N ASN A 250 0.92 -11.22 27.96
CA ASN A 250 1.70 -10.00 28.00
C ASN A 250 1.70 -9.32 26.62
N SER A 251 2.10 -8.04 26.58
CA SER A 251 2.10 -7.23 25.37
C SER A 251 3.01 -7.81 24.27
N PHE A 252 4.11 -8.46 24.64
CA PHE A 252 5.01 -9.11 23.68
C PHE A 252 4.33 -10.29 22.96
N LEU A 253 3.63 -11.15 23.70
CA LEU A 253 2.89 -12.28 23.12
C LEU A 253 1.79 -11.81 22.18
N VAL A 254 1.05 -10.77 22.54
CA VAL A 254 0.05 -10.16 21.64
C VAL A 254 0.74 -9.61 20.38
N LYS A 255 1.81 -8.81 20.54
CA LYS A 255 2.55 -8.23 19.42
C LYS A 255 3.04 -9.30 18.45
N ARG A 256 3.69 -10.34 18.98
CA ARG A 256 4.29 -11.41 18.19
C ARG A 256 3.23 -12.22 17.46
N THR A 257 2.09 -12.47 18.10
CA THR A 257 0.95 -13.17 17.48
C THR A 257 0.36 -12.34 16.35
N CYS A 258 0.06 -11.06 16.57
CA CYS A 258 -0.51 -10.20 15.52
C CYS A 258 0.44 -10.03 14.32
N HIS A 259 1.74 -9.82 14.57
CA HIS A 259 2.74 -9.77 13.49
C HIS A 259 2.79 -11.08 12.70
N HIS A 260 2.85 -12.23 13.39
CA HIS A 260 2.85 -13.54 12.75
C HIS A 260 1.61 -13.74 11.88
N LEU A 261 0.43 -13.32 12.36
CA LEU A 261 -0.81 -13.44 11.59
C LEU A 261 -0.83 -12.54 10.35
N ILE A 262 -0.37 -11.27 10.44
CA ILE A 262 -0.30 -10.39 9.26
C ILE A 262 0.69 -10.95 8.25
N GLU A 263 1.87 -11.39 8.71
CA GLU A 263 2.90 -11.96 7.86
C GLU A 263 2.39 -13.22 7.16
N ALA A 264 1.73 -14.11 7.91
CA ALA A 264 1.15 -15.32 7.38
C ALA A 264 -0.02 -15.03 6.44
N LEU A 265 -0.93 -14.11 6.78
CA LEU A 265 -2.11 -13.83 5.96
C LEU A 265 -1.72 -13.12 4.66
N VAL A 266 -0.90 -12.06 4.72
CA VAL A 266 -0.41 -11.36 3.54
C VAL A 266 0.94 -11.95 3.12
N SER A 267 0.91 -13.20 2.66
CA SER A 267 2.10 -13.92 2.19
C SER A 267 2.34 -13.74 0.69
N THR A 268 3.61 -13.82 0.28
CA THR A 268 3.99 -13.84 -1.14
C THR A 268 3.65 -15.19 -1.78
N PRO A 269 3.55 -15.26 -3.12
CA PRO A 269 3.29 -16.53 -3.81
C PRO A 269 4.34 -17.62 -3.60
N GLN A 270 5.52 -17.29 -3.05
CA GLN A 270 6.52 -18.28 -2.62
C GLN A 270 5.99 -19.17 -1.48
N ASN A 271 5.10 -18.65 -0.64
CA ASN A 271 4.36 -19.42 0.35
C ASN A 271 2.93 -19.67 -0.16
N VAL A 272 2.82 -20.60 -1.09
CA VAL A 272 1.57 -20.93 -1.81
C VAL A 272 0.41 -21.19 -0.84
N THR A 273 0.65 -21.96 0.22
CA THR A 273 -0.40 -22.33 1.18
C THR A 273 -1.05 -21.12 1.84
N ASN A 274 -0.25 -20.14 2.25
CA ASN A 274 -0.75 -18.94 2.90
C ASN A 274 -1.32 -17.96 1.87
N HIS A 275 -0.65 -17.83 0.73
CA HIS A 275 -1.07 -16.92 -0.32
C HIS A 275 -2.44 -17.27 -0.90
N VAL A 276 -2.72 -18.56 -1.09
CA VAL A 276 -4.05 -19.04 -1.54
C VAL A 276 -5.13 -18.71 -0.51
N VAL A 277 -4.87 -18.79 0.78
CA VAL A 277 -5.86 -18.44 1.82
C VAL A 277 -6.24 -16.96 1.75
N PHE A 278 -5.29 -16.08 1.45
CA PHE A 278 -5.57 -14.66 1.27
C PHE A 278 -6.44 -14.38 0.05
N ILE A 279 -6.09 -14.98 -1.10
CA ILE A 279 -6.87 -14.86 -2.33
C ILE A 279 -8.28 -15.45 -2.12
N ASP A 280 -8.39 -16.62 -1.48
CA ASP A 280 -9.67 -17.27 -1.16
C ASP A 280 -10.55 -16.38 -0.28
N LEU A 281 -9.95 -15.72 0.73
CA LEU A 281 -10.67 -14.79 1.60
C LEU A 281 -11.23 -13.59 0.83
N ILE A 282 -10.42 -12.99 -0.05
CA ILE A 282 -10.86 -11.86 -0.88
C ILE A 282 -11.95 -12.29 -1.86
N ASN A 283 -11.77 -13.40 -2.56
CA ASN A 283 -12.69 -13.85 -3.60
C ASN A 283 -14.05 -14.29 -3.05
N ASN A 284 -14.10 -14.85 -1.82
CA ASN A 284 -15.33 -15.39 -1.26
C ASN A 284 -16.03 -14.46 -0.26
N VAL A 285 -15.29 -13.57 0.41
CA VAL A 285 -15.83 -12.67 1.44
C VAL A 285 -15.74 -11.19 1.02
N GLY A 286 -14.87 -10.87 0.06
CA GLY A 286 -14.67 -9.53 -0.47
C GLY A 286 -13.51 -8.77 0.17
N ALA A 287 -12.94 -7.83 -0.58
CA ALA A 287 -11.84 -6.99 -0.14
C ALA A 287 -12.20 -6.15 1.10
N THR A 288 -13.41 -5.60 1.17
CA THR A 288 -13.88 -4.77 2.29
C THR A 288 -13.84 -5.51 3.63
N VAL A 289 -14.40 -6.73 3.68
CA VAL A 289 -14.44 -7.53 4.91
C VAL A 289 -13.04 -8.04 5.27
N THR A 290 -12.25 -8.41 4.27
CA THR A 290 -10.84 -8.83 4.45
C THR A 290 -10.00 -7.70 5.06
N VAL A 291 -10.13 -6.48 4.55
CA VAL A 291 -9.48 -5.30 5.14
C VAL A 291 -10.03 -5.00 6.53
N GLY A 292 -11.31 -5.23 6.76
CA GLY A 292 -11.94 -5.21 8.08
C GLY A 292 -11.26 -6.14 9.09
N LEU A 293 -10.83 -7.33 8.66
CA LEU A 293 -10.07 -8.25 9.50
C LEU A 293 -8.68 -7.71 9.85
N PHE A 294 -7.97 -7.10 8.90
CA PHE A 294 -6.71 -6.41 9.20
C PHE A 294 -6.91 -5.26 10.18
N LEU A 295 -8.00 -4.51 10.01
CA LEU A 295 -8.36 -3.42 10.90
C LEU A 295 -8.65 -3.90 12.32
N LYS A 296 -9.34 -5.03 12.48
CA LYS A 296 -9.52 -5.70 13.79
C LYS A 296 -8.17 -5.98 14.47
N LEU A 297 -7.19 -6.54 13.73
CA LEU A 297 -5.85 -6.81 14.25
C LEU A 297 -5.09 -5.52 14.62
N LEU A 298 -5.16 -4.49 13.76
CA LEU A 298 -4.50 -3.20 13.99
C LEU A 298 -5.09 -2.45 15.21
N LEU A 299 -6.41 -2.39 15.32
CA LEU A 299 -7.09 -1.69 16.42
C LEU A 299 -6.96 -2.43 17.75
N LEU A 300 -6.94 -3.77 17.72
CA LEU A 300 -6.63 -4.58 18.89
C LEU A 300 -5.28 -4.17 19.48
N TYR A 301 -4.28 -4.00 18.62
CA TYR A 301 -2.93 -3.63 19.04
C TYR A 301 -2.84 -2.17 19.50
N ASN A 302 -3.57 -1.24 18.84
CA ASN A 302 -3.58 0.18 19.21
C ASN A 302 -3.99 0.42 20.67
N ASN A 303 -5.01 -0.32 21.14
CA ASN A 303 -5.51 -0.20 22.51
C ASN A 303 -4.51 -0.65 23.58
N LEU A 304 -3.41 -1.32 23.21
CA LEU A 304 -2.40 -1.86 24.13
C LEU A 304 -1.15 -0.97 24.30
N LYS A 305 -1.17 0.25 23.74
CA LYS A 305 -0.10 1.29 23.72
C LYS A 305 1.20 0.91 22.97
N SER A 306 1.66 1.84 22.12
CA SER A 306 3.02 1.96 21.55
C SER A 306 3.47 0.93 20.50
N GLY A 307 2.72 0.78 19.41
CA GLY A 307 3.28 0.12 18.21
C GLY A 307 2.29 -0.17 17.10
N LEU A 308 1.17 0.55 17.07
CA LEU A 308 0.30 0.60 15.90
C LEU A 308 1.15 0.86 14.66
N ASP A 309 2.09 1.80 14.74
CA ASP A 309 3.02 2.13 13.66
C ASP A 309 3.80 0.91 13.18
N SER A 310 4.29 0.06 14.10
CA SER A 310 5.04 -1.15 13.72
C SER A 310 4.18 -2.18 12.98
N LEU A 311 2.93 -2.38 13.41
CA LEU A 311 2.04 -3.38 12.81
C LEU A 311 1.45 -2.86 11.49
N LYS A 312 1.12 -1.56 11.42
CA LYS A 312 0.70 -0.86 10.21
C LYS A 312 1.81 -0.89 9.17
N SER A 313 3.03 -0.51 9.56
CA SER A 313 4.24 -0.58 8.74
C SER A 313 4.50 -2.00 8.23
N ASN A 314 4.30 -3.03 9.07
CA ASN A 314 4.41 -4.41 8.64
C ASN A 314 3.39 -4.75 7.55
N LEU A 315 2.13 -4.37 7.73
CA LEU A 315 1.08 -4.59 6.73
C LEU A 315 1.39 -3.89 5.40
N GLU A 316 1.78 -2.61 5.45
CA GLU A 316 2.20 -1.82 4.29
C GLU A 316 3.35 -2.49 3.53
N LYS A 317 4.37 -2.96 4.25
CA LYS A 317 5.48 -3.71 3.69
C LYS A 317 5.02 -5.02 3.04
N ARG A 318 4.06 -5.74 3.61
CA ARG A 318 3.56 -6.99 2.98
C ARG A 318 2.79 -6.68 1.69
N PHE A 319 1.97 -5.63 1.69
CA PHE A 319 1.28 -5.18 0.47
C PHE A 319 2.25 -4.63 -0.58
N SER A 320 3.36 -3.98 -0.20
CA SER A 320 4.36 -3.52 -1.15
C SER A 320 5.06 -4.69 -1.85
N VAL A 321 5.35 -5.77 -1.12
CA VAL A 321 5.93 -6.99 -1.70
C VAL A 321 4.95 -7.66 -2.66
N LEU A 322 3.65 -7.71 -2.32
CA LEU A 322 2.62 -8.18 -3.25
C LEU A 322 2.53 -7.29 -4.48
N TYR A 323 2.52 -5.97 -4.30
CA TYR A 323 2.47 -5.01 -5.39
C TYR A 323 3.63 -5.24 -6.37
N THR A 324 4.87 -5.27 -5.88
CA THR A 324 6.06 -5.53 -6.71
C THR A 324 6.00 -6.89 -7.40
N HIS A 325 5.46 -7.92 -6.75
CA HIS A 325 5.31 -9.24 -7.36
C HIS A 325 4.31 -9.26 -8.53
N TYR A 326 3.18 -8.56 -8.37
CA TYR A 326 2.10 -8.54 -9.36
C TYR A 326 2.21 -7.39 -10.38
N GLU A 327 3.14 -6.44 -10.19
CA GLU A 327 3.40 -5.33 -11.11
C GLU A 327 3.58 -5.75 -12.58
N PRO A 328 4.33 -6.83 -12.93
CA PRO A 328 4.48 -7.25 -14.33
C PRO A 328 3.23 -7.96 -14.89
N VAL A 329 2.23 -8.28 -14.06
CA VAL A 329 1.04 -9.03 -14.44
C VAL A 329 -0.03 -8.07 -14.98
N LYS A 330 -0.49 -8.31 -16.21
CA LYS A 330 -1.42 -7.40 -16.93
C LYS A 330 -2.91 -7.68 -16.70
N HIS A 331 -3.28 -8.82 -16.13
CA HIS A 331 -4.68 -9.24 -15.96
C HIS A 331 -4.80 -10.12 -14.71
N GLY A 332 -5.96 -10.15 -14.05
CA GLY A 332 -6.17 -11.00 -12.88
C GLY A 332 -5.62 -10.43 -11.58
N VAL A 333 -5.36 -9.12 -11.54
CA VAL A 333 -4.87 -8.37 -10.37
C VAL A 333 -5.95 -7.46 -9.76
N GLU A 334 -7.19 -7.58 -10.24
CA GLU A 334 -8.33 -6.77 -9.78
C GLU A 334 -8.55 -6.93 -8.26
N TRP A 335 -8.42 -8.14 -7.75
CA TRP A 335 -8.51 -8.44 -6.31
C TRP A 335 -7.50 -7.65 -5.47
N LEU A 336 -6.30 -7.40 -6.01
CA LEU A 336 -5.24 -6.67 -5.34
C LEU A 336 -5.54 -5.17 -5.38
N VAL A 337 -5.97 -4.66 -6.53
CA VAL A 337 -6.40 -3.26 -6.68
C VAL A 337 -7.55 -2.95 -5.72
N GLU A 338 -8.60 -3.79 -5.69
CA GLU A 338 -9.72 -3.65 -4.75
C GLU A 338 -9.23 -3.66 -3.30
N SER A 339 -8.30 -4.54 -2.95
CA SER A 339 -7.71 -4.60 -1.61
C SER A 339 -6.94 -3.33 -1.26
N LEU A 340 -6.16 -2.77 -2.19
CA LEU A 340 -5.38 -1.55 -2.01
C LEU A 340 -6.28 -0.32 -1.85
N GLU A 341 -7.37 -0.22 -2.62
CA GLU A 341 -8.38 0.84 -2.49
C GLU A 341 -9.12 0.75 -1.14
N ASN A 342 -9.57 -0.45 -0.74
CA ASN A 342 -10.22 -0.67 0.54
C ASN A 342 -9.26 -0.36 1.71
N LEU A 343 -7.98 -0.71 1.59
CA LEU A 343 -6.96 -0.42 2.60
C LEU A 343 -6.68 1.08 2.72
N GLN A 344 -6.56 1.79 1.60
CA GLN A 344 -6.41 3.25 1.55
C GLN A 344 -7.57 3.93 2.30
N ILE A 345 -8.81 3.53 2.01
CA ILE A 345 -10.01 4.06 2.68
C ILE A 345 -9.97 3.76 4.19
N ALA A 346 -9.74 2.51 4.57
CA ALA A 346 -9.70 2.11 5.97
C ALA A 346 -8.62 2.87 6.77
N PHE A 347 -7.44 3.07 6.17
CA PHE A 347 -6.37 3.85 6.79
C PHE A 347 -6.76 5.31 6.97
N SER A 348 -7.33 5.95 5.95
CA SER A 348 -7.78 7.34 6.04
C SER A 348 -8.86 7.55 7.10
N ILE A 349 -9.77 6.59 7.27
CA ILE A 349 -10.88 6.67 8.24
C ILE A 349 -10.43 6.43 9.68
N HIS A 350 -9.56 5.44 9.90
CA HIS A 350 -9.22 5.01 11.27
C HIS A 350 -7.93 5.61 11.82
N PHE A 351 -7.00 5.99 10.93
CA PHE A 351 -5.67 6.48 11.26
C PHE A 351 -5.32 7.82 10.59
N GLY A 352 -6.13 8.28 9.64
CA GLY A 352 -5.97 9.58 8.97
C GLY A 352 -6.68 10.73 9.70
N SER A 353 -6.77 11.87 9.02
CA SER A 353 -7.38 13.10 9.55
C SER A 353 -8.83 13.29 9.08
N ILE A 354 -9.43 12.27 8.47
CA ILE A 354 -10.81 12.37 7.99
C ILE A 354 -11.77 12.32 9.17
N ASP A 355 -12.28 13.49 9.51
CA ASP A 355 -13.51 13.62 10.29
C ASP A 355 -14.68 13.73 9.32
N PHE A 356 -15.61 12.78 9.41
CA PHE A 356 -16.88 12.85 8.71
C PHE A 356 -17.93 13.40 9.69
N PRO A 357 -18.17 14.73 9.74
CA PRO A 357 -19.15 15.30 10.67
C PRO A 357 -20.60 14.83 10.41
N CYS A 358 -20.88 14.20 9.26
CA CYS A 358 -22.23 13.82 8.82
C CYS A 358 -22.48 12.30 8.77
N MET A 359 -21.70 11.49 9.50
CA MET A 359 -21.75 10.02 9.41
C MET A 359 -23.10 9.36 9.73
N SER A 360 -23.96 10.01 10.50
CA SER A 360 -25.27 9.47 10.87
C SER A 360 -26.27 9.43 9.71
N GLN A 361 -25.93 10.00 8.54
CA GLN A 361 -26.84 10.18 7.39
C GLN A 361 -26.53 9.29 6.17
N LEU A 362 -25.51 8.41 6.24
CA LEU A 362 -25.17 7.38 5.23
C LEU A 362 -25.72 5.99 5.60
#